data_AF-A0A355BG95-F1
#
_entry.id   AF-A0A355BG95-F1
#
_cell.length_a   1.000
_cell.length_b   1.000
_cell.length_c   1.000
_cell.angle_alpha   90.00
_cell.angle_beta   90.00
_cell.angle_gamma   90.00
#
_symmetry.space_group_name_H-M   'P 1'
#
loop_
_entity.id
_entity.type
_entity.pdbx_description
1 polymer ?
#
loop_
_entity_poly.entity_id
_entity_poly.type
_entity_poly.pdbx_seq_one_letter_code
_entity_poly.pdbx_strand_id
1 'polypeptide(L)' 'MPELGSPQLTSKELSMIEDQLAHEQLAIAKLQAYSEQATDAEVQRLCEAGARKHQSHYDTLLKHLKAKEIGREGV' A
#
# COMPACT_ATOMS: atom_id res chain seq x y z
N MET A 1 -19.09 -30.72 1.34
CA MET A 1 -18.73 -29.48 0.60
C MET A 1 -17.22 -29.38 0.62
N PRO A 2 -16.50 -29.21 -0.50
CA PRO A 2 -15.08 -28.96 -0.43
C PRO A 2 -14.86 -27.54 0.10
N GLU A 3 -14.09 -27.48 1.18
CA GLU A 3 -13.66 -26.29 1.91
C GLU A 3 -12.98 -25.32 0.93
N LEU A 4 -13.49 -24.08 0.86
CA LEU A 4 -12.89 -23.01 0.08
C LEU A 4 -11.59 -22.57 0.79
N GLY A 5 -10.51 -23.29 0.49
CA GLY A 5 -9.18 -22.98 0.98
C GLY A 5 -8.86 -21.52 0.70
N SER A 6 -8.41 -20.81 1.74
CA SER A 6 -8.04 -19.40 1.68
C SER A 6 -7.16 -19.15 0.45
N PRO A 7 -7.49 -18.19 -0.43
CA PRO A 7 -6.74 -17.99 -1.67
C PRO A 7 -5.27 -17.70 -1.33
N GLN A 8 -4.41 -18.68 -1.57
CA GLN A 8 -2.98 -18.49 -1.45
C GLN A 8 -2.54 -17.64 -2.64
N LEU A 9 -2.09 -16.41 -2.36
CA LEU A 9 -1.49 -15.55 -3.37
C LEU A 9 -0.32 -16.28 -4.04
N THR A 10 -0.35 -16.32 -5.36
CA THR A 10 0.73 -16.85 -6.21
C THR A 10 1.98 -15.97 -6.11
N SER A 11 3.13 -16.52 -6.52
CA SER A 11 4.40 -15.76 -6.58
C SER A 11 4.28 -14.48 -7.44
N LYS A 12 3.51 -14.55 -8.53
CA LYS A 12 3.24 -13.40 -9.39
C LYS A 12 2.44 -12.32 -8.66
N GLU A 13 1.40 -12.70 -7.93
CA GLU A 13 0.58 -11.75 -7.16
C GLU A 13 1.37 -11.10 -6.02
N LEU A 14 2.29 -11.85 -5.39
CA LEU A 14 3.21 -11.30 -4.39
C LEU A 14 4.14 -10.25 -4.97
N SER A 15 4.81 -10.55 -6.08
CA SER A 15 5.66 -9.58 -6.78
C SER A 15 4.86 -8.34 -7.18
N MET A 16 3.62 -8.50 -7.63
CA MET A 16 2.75 -7.36 -7.93
C MET A 16 2.41 -6.52 -6.68
N ILE A 17 2.21 -7.15 -5.51
CA ILE A 17 1.97 -6.43 -4.26
C ILE A 17 3.23 -5.66 -3.82
N GLU A 18 4.41 -6.27 -3.93
CA GLU A 18 5.69 -5.61 -3.64
C GLU A 18 5.93 -4.40 -4.55
N ASP A 19 5.68 -4.55 -5.85
CA ASP A 19 5.77 -3.45 -6.81
C ASP A 19 4.78 -2.33 -6.44
N GLN A 20 3.54 -2.68 -6.06
CA GLN A 20 2.57 -1.67 -5.63
C GLN A 20 2.93 -0.99 -4.32
N LEU A 21 3.51 -1.70 -3.36
CA LEU A 21 4.03 -1.09 -2.14
C LEU A 21 5.10 -0.03 -2.46
N ALA A 22 6.00 -0.31 -3.41
CA ALA A 22 7.01 0.65 -3.84
C ALA A 22 6.39 1.88 -4.55
N HIS A 23 5.36 1.67 -5.39
CA HIS A 23 4.64 2.78 -6.02
C HIS A 23 3.91 3.66 -5.01
N GLU A 24 3.24 3.07 -4.03
CA GLU A 24 2.54 3.80 -2.98
C GLU A 24 3.52 4.62 -2.14
N GLN A 25 4.68 4.07 -1.76
CA GLN A 25 5.75 4.82 -1.07
C GLN A 25 6.23 6.02 -1.89
N LEU A 26 6.47 5.83 -3.20
CA LEU A 26 6.91 6.90 -4.08
C LEU A 26 5.85 8.01 -4.21
N ALA A 27 4.57 7.63 -4.31
CA ALA A 27 3.46 8.58 -4.37
C ALA A 27 3.35 9.41 -3.09
N ILE A 28 3.46 8.77 -1.92
CA ILE A 28 3.46 9.44 -0.61
C ILE A 28 4.60 10.46 -0.56
N ALA A 29 5.83 10.04 -0.86
CA ALA A 29 7.00 10.91 -0.81
C ALA A 29 6.87 12.13 -1.74
N LYS A 30 6.38 11.92 -2.97
CA LYS A 30 6.13 13.02 -3.92
C LYS A 30 5.09 14.00 -3.41
N LEU A 31 3.97 13.50 -2.89
CA LEU A 31 2.90 14.36 -2.42
C LEU A 31 3.28 15.14 -1.16
N GLN A 32 4.05 14.54 -0.25
CA GLN A 32 4.64 15.26 0.88
C GLN A 32 5.58 16.37 0.40
N ALA A 33 6.52 16.05 -0.49
CA ALA A 33 7.44 17.04 -1.06
C ALA A 33 6.71 18.17 -1.81
N TYR A 34 5.62 17.86 -2.52
CA TYR A 34 4.80 18.86 -3.21
C TYR A 34 4.02 19.73 -2.24
N SER A 35 3.49 19.16 -1.16
CA SER A 35 2.84 19.93 -0.10
C SER A 35 3.80 20.93 0.54
N GLU A 36 5.05 20.54 0.78
CA GLU A 36 6.07 21.42 1.37
C GLU A 36 6.50 22.55 0.41
N GLN A 37 6.51 22.29 -0.89
CA GLN A 37 6.91 23.25 -1.92
C GLN A 37 5.77 24.13 -2.43
N ALA A 38 4.51 23.72 -2.25
CA ALA A 38 3.36 24.47 -2.70
C ALA A 38 3.20 25.76 -1.87
N THR A 39 2.91 26.86 -2.55
CA THR A 39 2.60 28.17 -1.93
C THR A 39 1.11 28.41 -1.79
N ASP A 40 0.30 27.72 -2.60
CA ASP A 40 -1.16 27.77 -2.55
C ASP A 40 -1.70 26.79 -1.49
N ALA A 41 -2.54 27.31 -0.58
CA ALA A 41 -3.06 26.55 0.56
C ALA A 41 -4.05 25.44 0.16
N GLU A 42 -4.75 25.58 -0.97
CA GLU A 42 -5.65 24.53 -1.48
C GLU A 42 -4.82 23.38 -2.08
N VAL A 43 -3.76 23.72 -2.82
CA VAL A 43 -2.83 22.72 -3.38
C VAL A 43 -2.13 21.94 -2.26
N GLN A 44 -1.66 22.61 -1.20
CA GLN A 44 -1.11 21.95 -0.02
C GLN A 44 -2.09 20.92 0.57
N ARG A 45 -3.33 21.35 0.86
CA ARG A 45 -4.37 20.47 1.41
C ARG A 45 -4.66 19.26 0.52
N LEU A 46 -4.69 19.47 -0.80
CA LEU A 46 -4.90 18.39 -1.77
C LEU A 46 -3.74 17.38 -1.75
N CYS A 47 -2.49 17.88 -1.72
CA CYS A 47 -1.30 17.04 -1.62
C CYS A 47 -1.31 16.21 -0.33
N GLU A 48 -1.57 16.83 0.81
CA GLU A 48 -1.67 16.12 2.09
C GLU A 48 -2.80 15.08 2.10
N ALA A 49 -3.97 15.41 1.55
CA ALA A 49 -5.08 14.47 1.44
C ALA A 49 -4.72 13.28 0.54
N GLY A 50 -4.04 13.53 -0.57
CA GLY A 50 -3.50 12.49 -1.44
C GLY A 50 -2.50 11.60 -0.70
N ALA A 51 -1.53 12.17 0.01
CA ALA A 51 -0.53 11.42 0.77
C ALA A 51 -1.19 10.51 1.82
N ARG A 52 -2.20 11.00 2.54
CA ARG A 52 -2.98 10.18 3.51
C ARG A 52 -3.71 9.03 2.82
N LYS A 53 -4.27 9.25 1.64
CA LYS A 53 -4.96 8.19 0.87
C LYS A 53 -3.98 7.09 0.45
N HIS A 54 -2.84 7.47 -0.12
CA HIS A 54 -1.79 6.53 -0.53
C HIS A 54 -1.20 5.78 0.67
N GLN A 55 -1.05 6.42 1.84
CA GLN A 55 -0.67 5.73 3.07
C GLN A 55 -1.68 4.65 3.46
N SER A 56 -2.99 4.93 3.36
CA SER A 56 -4.03 3.93 3.64
C SER A 56 -3.98 2.74 2.67
N HIS A 57 -3.65 2.98 1.39
CA HIS A 57 -3.47 1.90 0.42
C HIS A 57 -2.23 1.06 0.77
N TYR A 58 -1.10 1.71 1.05
CA TYR A 58 0.14 1.06 1.48
C TYR A 58 -0.10 0.16 2.69
N ASP A 59 -0.76 0.66 3.72
CA ASP A 59 -1.06 -0.10 4.94
C ASP A 59 -1.96 -1.31 4.66
N THR A 60 -2.88 -1.19 3.70
CA THR A 60 -3.76 -2.29 3.28
C THR A 60 -2.96 -3.38 2.56
N LEU A 61 -2.12 -2.99 1.59
CA LEU A 61 -1.24 -3.92 0.87
C LEU A 61 -0.27 -4.63 1.83
N LEU A 62 0.29 -3.90 2.80
CA LEU A 62 1.20 -4.45 3.80
C LEU A 62 0.50 -5.47 4.71
N LYS A 63 -0.76 -5.23 5.09
CA LYS A 63 -1.56 -6.21 5.84
C LYS A 63 -1.80 -7.49 5.03
N HIS A 64 -2.08 -7.38 3.74
CA HIS A 64 -2.23 -8.55 2.86
C HIS A 64 -0.94 -9.37 2.76
N LEU A 65 0.22 -8.71 2.70
CA LEU A 65 1.52 -9.38 2.67
C LEU A 65 1.82 -10.10 4.00
N LYS A 66 1.63 -9.42 5.14
CA LYS A 66 1.85 -9.98 6.48
C LYS A 66 0.89 -11.12 6.85
N ALA A 67 -0.37 -11.04 6.45
CA ALA A 67 -1.35 -12.10 6.69
C ALA A 67 -0.91 -13.46 6.08
N LYS A 68 -0.09 -13.43 5.03
CA LYS A 68 0.50 -14.62 4.42
C LYS A 68 1.70 -15.17 5.19
N GLU A 69 2.55 -14.31 5.78
CA GLU A 69 3.71 -14.76 6.58
C GLU A 69 3.26 -15.48 7.85
N ILE A 70 2.24 -14.95 8.53
CA ILE A 70 1.67 -15.58 9.74
C ILE A 70 1.07 -16.96 9.43
N GLY A 71 0.53 -17.16 8.22
CA GLY A 71 0.06 -18.48 7.76
C GLY A 71 1.17 -19.47 7.39
N ARG A 72 2.44 -19.04 7.33
CA ARG A 72 3.58 -19.87 6.91
C ARG A 72 4.44 -20.39 8.08
N GLU A 73 4.31 -19.79 9.26
CA GLU A 73 5.01 -20.24 10.49
C GLU A 73 4.15 -21.19 11.36
N GLY A 74 2.94 -21.54 10.90
CA GLY A 74 1.98 -22.38 11.62
C GLY A 74 1.77 -23.79 11.04
N VAL A 75 2.77 -24.37 10.37
CA VAL A 75 2.79 -25.79 9.93
C VAL A 75 4.13 -26.44 10.22
#